data_AF-A0A3B7L661-F1
#
_entry.id   AF-A0A3B7L661-F1
#
_cell.length_a   1.000
_cell.length_b   1.000
_cell.length_c   1.000
_cell.angle_alpha   90.00
_cell.angle_beta   90.00
_cell.angle_gamma   90.00
#
_symmetry.space_group_name_H-M   'P 1'
#
loop_
_entity.id
_entity.type
_entity.pdbx_description
1 polymer ?
#
loop_
_entity_poly.entity_id
_entity_poly.type
_entity_poly.pdbx_seq_one_letter_code
_entity_poly.pdbx_strand_id
1 'polypeptide(L)'
;MMQVSTATPALLRRSTLLPGRSRSRAMATQSSGLPRDHHRHFMATLSGPQALALHKRFTLDFHADPDLERLTESQARFLYERGFLPEKVRLYGLHPGNIDLYLSDVQRWLTRLVNGSYSIVFNDKVLFTQVFGRHCRVPGVIATFRNGRAIPYDSAWSRILDGSDGGRMMVAKPLGGGGGGSVYFIRTDRHHAVIETNDNNNSRIVVKLHELTEVLAAQEVPFILNDYIQQGDFTQTLFPLTVNTLRVLVVRCPSTGRARVMRAVQRIGTSESYPIDNFSMGGLSAEIDLESGELGHAVAAEGKHSGCGWSTHPDTGESIQGKRIPNWHDIRRAVCRVFDQLPYVKYCGFDLILDEKGVVFLEGNSYSQVRLFQMNRPLLACRELVDFYRREGLVGAYNNKVVREAG
;
A
#
# COMPACT_ATOMS: atom_id res chain seq x y z
N MET A 1 4.87 -53.21 25.60
CA MET A 1 6.34 -53.40 25.68
C MET A 1 6.91 -53.23 24.28
N MET A 2 8.07 -52.55 24.16
CA MET A 2 8.78 -52.05 22.97
C MET A 2 8.58 -50.54 22.80
N GLN A 3 9.38 -49.68 23.42
CA GLN A 3 10.82 -49.37 23.34
C GLN A 3 10.98 -47.98 22.71
N VAL A 4 11.42 -47.07 23.58
CA VAL A 4 11.71 -45.67 23.36
C VAL A 4 12.96 -45.54 22.49
N SER A 5 12.92 -44.67 21.48
CA SER A 5 14.12 -44.10 20.86
C SER A 5 13.98 -42.58 20.85
N THR A 6 14.75 -41.95 21.73
CA THR A 6 14.97 -40.51 21.83
C THR A 6 16.02 -40.12 20.79
N ALA A 7 15.64 -39.27 19.82
CA ALA A 7 16.59 -38.60 18.94
C ALA A 7 16.42 -37.08 19.05
N THR A 8 17.37 -36.47 19.76
CA THR A 8 17.60 -35.02 19.85
C THR A 8 18.07 -34.50 18.49
N PRO A 9 17.58 -33.36 17.97
CA PRO A 9 18.31 -32.59 16.98
C PRO A 9 18.99 -31.40 17.66
N ALA A 10 20.27 -31.58 17.97
CA ALA A 10 21.19 -30.45 18.01
C ALA A 10 21.52 -30.07 16.57
N LEU A 11 21.39 -28.79 16.20
CA LEU A 11 22.40 -28.02 15.44
C LEU A 11 21.86 -26.62 15.14
N LEU A 12 22.28 -25.67 15.99
CA LEU A 12 22.48 -24.27 15.63
C LEU A 12 23.30 -24.20 14.33
N ARG A 13 22.65 -23.91 13.19
CA ARG A 13 23.36 -23.39 12.03
C ARG A 13 23.46 -21.89 12.17
N ARG A 14 24.66 -21.43 12.53
CA ARG A 14 25.13 -20.05 12.36
C ARG A 14 24.86 -19.65 10.91
N SER A 15 23.99 -18.67 10.71
CA SER A 15 23.90 -17.90 9.48
C SER A 15 25.23 -17.15 9.30
N THR A 16 26.15 -17.74 8.53
CA THR A 16 27.32 -17.03 8.02
C THR A 16 26.85 -16.01 6.99
N LEU A 17 26.91 -14.73 7.39
CA LEU A 17 26.90 -13.58 6.49
C LEU A 17 27.94 -13.80 5.38
N LEU A 18 27.48 -14.12 4.18
CA LEU A 18 28.31 -14.04 2.97
C LEU A 18 28.12 -12.66 2.34
N PRO A 19 29.21 -11.93 2.03
CA PRO A 19 29.13 -10.57 1.51
C PRO A 19 28.91 -10.61 -0.01
N GLY A 20 27.65 -10.69 -0.42
CA GLY A 20 27.23 -10.51 -1.82
C GLY A 20 27.13 -9.03 -2.18
N ARG A 21 28.26 -8.34 -2.36
CA ARG A 21 28.28 -7.02 -3.04
C ARG A 21 27.98 -7.23 -4.53
N SER A 22 26.71 -7.25 -4.91
CA SER A 22 26.34 -6.89 -6.28
C SER A 22 26.35 -5.35 -6.36
N ARG A 23 27.31 -4.81 -7.12
CA ARG A 23 27.35 -3.39 -7.47
C ARG A 23 26.19 -3.14 -8.42
N SER A 24 24.99 -2.84 -7.88
CA SER A 24 24.03 -2.07 -8.65
C SER A 24 24.66 -0.70 -8.90
N ARG A 25 24.59 -0.23 -10.13
CA ARG A 25 25.14 1.04 -10.57
C ARG A 25 24.48 2.12 -9.70
N ALA A 26 25.21 2.60 -8.71
CA ALA A 26 24.79 3.70 -7.86
C ALA A 26 24.50 4.90 -8.76
N MET A 27 23.22 5.26 -8.91
CA MET A 27 22.88 6.65 -9.07
C MET A 27 23.57 7.37 -7.91
N ALA A 28 24.54 8.22 -8.23
CA ALA A 28 25.28 9.01 -7.27
C ALA A 28 24.27 9.64 -6.30
N THR A 29 24.37 9.25 -5.03
CA THR A 29 23.59 9.81 -3.92
C THR A 29 23.96 11.28 -3.80
N GLN A 30 23.28 12.14 -4.56
CA GLN A 30 23.24 13.55 -4.24
C GLN A 30 22.67 13.65 -2.83
N SER A 31 23.45 14.22 -1.91
CA SER A 31 23.02 14.51 -0.54
C SER A 31 21.60 15.06 -0.56
N SER A 32 20.74 14.55 0.33
CA SER A 32 19.34 15.00 0.49
C SER A 32 19.24 16.51 0.76
N GLY A 33 20.35 17.15 1.14
CA GLY A 33 20.40 18.56 1.51
C GLY A 33 19.63 18.86 2.79
N LEU A 34 19.20 17.83 3.52
CA LEU A 34 18.61 17.98 4.85
C LEU A 34 19.71 17.99 5.90
N PRO A 35 19.61 18.86 6.92
CA PRO A 35 20.55 18.86 8.02
C PRO A 35 20.41 17.56 8.83
N ARG A 36 21.51 17.17 9.48
CA ARG A 36 21.49 16.07 10.44
C ARG A 36 20.46 16.36 11.53
N ASP A 37 19.76 15.32 12.01
CA ASP A 37 18.74 15.42 13.05
C ASP A 37 17.54 16.32 12.68
N HIS A 38 17.26 16.52 11.38
CA HIS A 38 16.12 17.32 10.92
C HIS A 38 14.78 16.83 11.49
N HIS A 39 14.64 15.52 11.72
CA HIS A 39 13.45 14.95 12.37
C HIS A 39 13.26 15.45 13.79
N ARG A 40 14.34 15.56 14.57
CA ARG A 40 14.29 16.04 15.95
C ARG A 40 13.87 17.49 16.00
N HIS A 41 14.42 18.30 15.10
CA HIS A 41 14.01 19.69 14.94
C HIS A 41 12.54 19.83 14.52
N PHE A 42 12.09 19.00 13.58
CA PHE A 42 10.69 18.95 13.16
C PHE A 42 9.77 18.63 14.35
N MET A 43 10.06 17.57 15.12
CA MET A 43 9.30 17.19 16.30
C MET A 43 9.26 18.31 17.36
N ALA A 44 10.38 18.98 17.61
CA ALA A 44 10.47 20.08 18.58
C ALA A 44 9.69 21.34 18.18
N THR A 45 9.34 21.50 16.91
CA THR A 45 8.61 22.66 16.39
C THR A 45 7.11 22.39 16.17
N LEU A 46 6.65 21.15 16.39
CA LEU A 46 5.24 20.77 16.32
C LEU A 46 4.41 21.63 17.27
N SER A 47 3.44 22.36 16.74
CA SER A 47 2.62 23.30 17.51
C SER A 47 1.21 23.44 16.96
N GLY A 48 0.27 23.81 17.82
CA GLY A 48 -1.14 23.98 17.50
C GLY A 48 -1.99 22.70 17.63
N PRO A 49 -3.33 22.82 17.61
CA PRO A 49 -4.24 21.73 17.99
C PRO A 49 -4.11 20.45 17.15
N GLN A 50 -3.90 20.59 15.84
CA GLN A 50 -3.75 19.44 14.94
C GLN A 50 -2.43 18.70 15.16
N ALA A 51 -1.34 19.43 15.42
CA ALA A 51 -0.04 18.84 15.76
C ALA A 51 -0.07 18.15 17.13
N LEU A 52 -0.80 18.70 18.10
CA LEU A 52 -1.05 18.06 19.41
C LEU A 52 -1.84 16.76 19.27
N ALA A 53 -2.88 16.74 18.43
CA ALA A 53 -3.65 15.52 18.15
C ALA A 53 -2.80 14.45 17.45
N LEU A 54 -1.95 14.86 16.50
CA LEU A 54 -0.94 14.00 15.87
C LEU A 54 0.03 13.44 16.90
N HIS A 55 0.62 14.30 17.74
CA HIS A 55 1.57 13.87 18.75
C HIS A 55 0.93 12.87 19.72
N LYS A 56 -0.29 13.15 20.21
CA LYS A 56 -1.06 12.20 21.04
C LYS A 56 -1.25 10.85 20.34
N ARG A 57 -1.64 10.86 19.07
CA ARG A 57 -1.83 9.62 18.30
C ARG A 57 -0.52 8.86 18.14
N PHE A 58 0.55 9.56 17.78
CA PHE A 58 1.89 8.97 17.66
C PHE A 58 2.37 8.36 18.99
N THR A 59 2.19 9.05 20.11
CA THR A 59 2.53 8.53 21.44
C THR A 59 1.78 7.23 21.73
N LEU A 60 0.47 7.18 21.44
CA LEU A 60 -0.33 5.96 21.65
C LEU A 60 0.15 4.81 20.75
N ASP A 61 0.38 5.07 19.46
CA ASP A 61 0.87 4.07 18.53
C ASP A 61 2.30 3.59 18.91
N PHE A 62 3.15 4.49 19.39
CA PHE A 62 4.51 4.18 19.84
C PHE A 62 4.52 3.24 21.05
N HIS A 63 3.64 3.46 22.02
CA HIS A 63 3.51 2.61 23.20
C HIS A 63 2.74 1.31 22.95
N ALA A 64 1.94 1.25 21.88
CA ALA A 64 1.25 0.04 21.46
C ALA A 64 2.09 -0.86 20.53
N ASP A 65 3.24 -0.37 20.05
CA ASP A 65 4.11 -1.12 19.14
C ASP A 65 4.81 -2.27 19.89
N PRO A 66 4.61 -3.54 19.48
CA PRO A 66 5.20 -4.69 20.16
C PRO A 66 6.73 -4.74 20.06
N ASP A 67 7.34 -4.05 19.10
CA ASP A 67 8.80 -3.98 18.99
C ASP A 67 9.41 -3.01 20.01
N LEU A 68 8.61 -2.23 20.77
CA LEU A 68 9.11 -1.34 21.82
C LEU A 68 9.86 -2.11 22.92
N GLU A 69 9.35 -3.29 23.32
CA GLU A 69 9.95 -4.12 24.37
C GLU A 69 11.33 -4.66 24.00
N ARG A 70 11.70 -4.60 22.71
CA ARG A 70 12.99 -5.05 22.19
C ARG A 70 14.07 -3.95 22.23
N LEU A 71 13.70 -2.72 22.62
CA LEU A 71 14.59 -1.56 22.58
C LEU A 71 15.09 -1.20 23.98
N THR A 72 16.31 -0.67 24.06
CA THR A 72 16.77 0.04 25.26
C THR A 72 16.01 1.36 25.41
N GLU A 73 15.97 1.91 26.63
CA GLU A 73 15.37 3.23 26.87
C GLU A 73 16.01 4.33 25.98
N SER A 74 17.33 4.27 25.78
CA SER A 74 18.05 5.20 24.91
C SER A 74 17.66 5.08 23.44
N GLN A 75 17.44 3.85 22.94
CA GLN A 75 16.96 3.63 21.58
C GLN A 75 15.51 4.09 21.42
N ALA A 76 14.64 3.76 22.38
CA ALA A 76 13.24 4.19 22.38
C ALA A 76 13.14 5.72 22.38
N ARG A 77 13.87 6.41 23.28
CA ARG A 77 13.92 7.88 23.30
C ARG A 77 14.43 8.45 21.98
N PHE A 78 15.48 7.86 21.41
CA PHE A 78 16.07 8.32 20.14
C PHE A 78 15.06 8.30 18.97
N LEU A 79 14.25 7.24 18.86
CA LEU A 79 13.20 7.10 17.85
C LEU A 79 12.01 8.03 18.12
N TYR A 80 11.56 8.09 19.37
CA TYR A 80 10.44 8.92 19.79
C TYR A 80 10.69 10.40 19.45
N GLU A 81 11.87 10.92 19.82
CA GLU A 81 12.27 12.30 19.54
C GLU A 81 12.37 12.61 18.03
N ARG A 82 12.38 11.59 17.16
CA ARG A 82 12.46 11.72 15.69
C ARG A 82 11.16 11.29 14.99
N GLY A 83 10.12 10.92 15.75
CA GLY A 83 8.81 10.59 15.20
C GLY A 83 8.75 9.25 14.45
N PHE A 84 9.59 8.28 14.82
CA PHE A 84 9.57 6.92 14.25
C PHE A 84 8.98 5.93 15.24
N LEU A 85 8.17 4.99 14.75
CA LEU A 85 7.68 3.87 15.54
C LEU A 85 8.78 2.82 15.78
N PRO A 86 8.75 2.07 16.90
CA PRO A 86 9.72 1.03 17.23
C PRO A 86 9.96 0.00 16.12
N GLU A 87 8.90 -0.46 15.44
CA GLU A 87 8.98 -1.46 14.36
C GLU A 87 9.96 -1.08 13.24
N LYS A 88 10.25 0.22 13.05
CA LYS A 88 11.13 0.69 11.97
C LYS A 88 12.58 0.27 12.14
N VAL A 89 13.02 -0.03 13.36
CA VAL A 89 14.36 -0.60 13.59
C VAL A 89 14.48 -1.94 12.88
N ARG A 90 13.50 -2.82 13.07
CA ARG A 90 13.44 -4.13 12.40
C ARG A 90 13.24 -3.99 10.89
N LEU A 91 12.30 -3.15 10.47
CA LEU A 91 11.91 -3.05 9.06
C LEU A 91 12.96 -2.36 8.18
N TYR A 92 13.62 -1.31 8.67
CA TYR A 92 14.54 -0.50 7.87
C TYR A 92 16.00 -0.61 8.32
N GLY A 93 16.29 -1.29 9.43
CA GLY A 93 17.62 -1.26 10.05
C GLY A 93 18.00 0.15 10.49
N LEU A 94 17.07 0.90 11.10
CA LEU A 94 17.34 2.29 11.52
C LEU A 94 18.44 2.37 12.58
N HIS A 95 19.38 3.28 12.36
CA HIS A 95 20.42 3.65 13.32
C HIS A 95 20.81 5.14 13.14
N PRO A 96 21.58 5.74 14.06
CA PRO A 96 21.92 7.16 14.00
C PRO A 96 22.67 7.64 12.74
N GLY A 97 23.15 6.72 11.91
CA GLY A 97 23.87 7.03 10.67
C GLY A 97 23.00 7.05 9.41
N ASN A 98 21.78 6.48 9.45
CA ASN A 98 20.91 6.40 8.28
C ASN A 98 19.52 7.03 8.49
N ILE A 99 19.10 7.29 9.72
CA ILE A 99 17.72 7.68 10.04
C ILE A 99 17.24 8.90 9.26
N ASP A 100 18.12 9.88 9.02
CA ASP A 100 17.80 11.13 8.31
C ASP A 100 17.49 10.92 6.81
N LEU A 101 17.72 9.72 6.27
CA LEU A 101 17.36 9.33 4.90
C LEU A 101 15.92 8.80 4.79
N TYR A 102 15.24 8.54 5.91
CA TYR A 102 13.91 7.95 5.94
C TYR A 102 12.87 9.00 6.32
N LEU A 103 11.69 8.95 5.72
CA LEU A 103 10.54 9.72 6.17
C LEU A 103 9.98 9.08 7.45
N SER A 104 9.80 9.89 8.49
CA SER A 104 9.27 9.41 9.79
C SER A 104 7.77 9.15 9.75
N ASP A 105 7.24 8.40 10.72
CA ASP A 105 5.81 8.08 10.79
C ASP A 105 4.97 9.35 11.02
N VAL A 106 5.47 10.29 11.81
CA VAL A 106 4.85 11.62 12.02
C VAL A 106 4.80 12.43 10.73
N GLN A 107 5.91 12.53 10.00
CA GLN A 107 5.96 13.30 8.74
C GLN A 107 5.11 12.63 7.66
N ARG A 108 5.14 11.29 7.58
CA ARG A 108 4.26 10.52 6.72
C ARG A 108 2.80 10.79 7.05
N TRP A 109 2.41 10.83 8.31
CA TRP A 109 1.02 11.11 8.71
C TRP A 109 0.52 12.44 8.15
N LEU A 110 1.36 13.48 8.15
CA LEU A 110 1.00 14.80 7.63
C LEU A 110 0.78 14.82 6.11
N THR A 111 1.22 13.81 5.35
CA THR A 111 0.92 13.71 3.91
C THR A 111 -0.58 13.70 3.61
N ARG A 112 -1.42 13.23 4.54
CA ARG A 112 -2.88 13.20 4.39
C ARG A 112 -3.52 14.58 4.21
N LEU A 113 -2.82 15.63 4.64
CA LEU A 113 -3.28 17.02 4.58
C LEU A 113 -2.81 17.72 3.29
N VAL A 114 -1.86 17.15 2.55
CA VAL A 114 -1.23 17.77 1.37
C VAL A 114 -2.25 18.10 0.27
N ASN A 115 -3.26 17.25 0.09
CA ASN A 115 -4.32 17.47 -0.89
C ASN A 115 -5.47 18.33 -0.34
N GLY A 116 -5.44 18.77 0.92
CA GLY A 116 -6.52 19.53 1.56
C GLY A 116 -7.88 18.84 1.43
N SER A 117 -8.90 19.61 1.06
CA SER A 117 -10.27 19.12 0.82
C SER A 117 -10.37 18.10 -0.32
N TYR A 118 -9.45 18.15 -1.30
CA TYR A 118 -9.42 17.20 -2.41
C TYR A 118 -9.01 15.78 -2.01
N SER A 119 -8.52 15.59 -0.78
CA SER A 119 -8.26 14.24 -0.24
C SER A 119 -9.50 13.34 -0.23
N ILE A 120 -10.72 13.91 -0.20
CA ILE A 120 -11.98 13.17 -0.20
C ILE A 120 -12.14 12.27 -1.43
N VAL A 121 -11.63 12.71 -2.60
CA VAL A 121 -11.69 11.93 -3.85
C VAL A 121 -10.93 10.59 -3.72
N PHE A 122 -9.92 10.55 -2.84
CA PHE A 122 -9.13 9.34 -2.58
C PHE A 122 -9.68 8.51 -1.43
N ASN A 123 -10.39 9.14 -0.49
CA ASN A 123 -10.91 8.48 0.70
C ASN A 123 -12.29 7.84 0.46
N ASP A 124 -12.95 8.19 -0.64
CA ASP A 124 -14.24 7.65 -1.06
C ASP A 124 -14.11 6.94 -2.41
N LYS A 125 -14.36 5.62 -2.43
CA LYS A 125 -14.15 4.79 -3.62
C LYS A 125 -15.17 5.07 -4.73
N VAL A 126 -16.35 5.60 -4.42
CA VAL A 126 -17.33 6.02 -5.42
C VAL A 126 -16.86 7.31 -6.08
N LEU A 127 -16.45 8.30 -5.29
CA LEU A 127 -15.90 9.55 -5.82
C LEU A 127 -14.63 9.30 -6.64
N PHE A 128 -13.74 8.42 -6.16
CA PHE A 128 -12.57 8.00 -6.92
C PHE A 128 -12.99 7.50 -8.31
N THR A 129 -13.92 6.53 -8.36
CA THR A 129 -14.36 5.91 -9.60
C THR A 129 -15.03 6.91 -10.54
N GLN A 130 -15.87 7.81 -10.03
CA GLN A 130 -16.55 8.83 -10.84
C GLN A 130 -15.61 9.90 -11.39
N VAL A 131 -14.62 10.33 -10.61
CA VAL A 131 -13.67 11.37 -11.02
C VAL A 131 -12.60 10.77 -11.95
N PHE A 132 -11.96 9.68 -11.54
CA PHE A 132 -10.88 9.07 -12.32
C PHE A 132 -11.37 8.29 -13.54
N GLY A 133 -12.57 7.70 -13.47
CA GLY A 133 -13.16 6.93 -14.59
C GLY A 133 -13.40 7.74 -15.87
N ARG A 134 -13.37 9.08 -15.79
CA ARG A 134 -13.43 9.98 -16.95
C ARG A 134 -12.09 10.06 -17.71
N HIS A 135 -11.00 9.63 -17.09
CA HIS A 135 -9.64 9.85 -17.56
C HIS A 135 -8.83 8.55 -17.68
N CYS A 136 -9.23 7.50 -16.97
CA CYS A 136 -8.60 6.19 -17.02
C CYS A 136 -9.58 5.05 -16.76
N ARG A 137 -9.10 3.83 -16.98
CA ARG A 137 -9.82 2.61 -16.66
C ARG A 137 -9.83 2.43 -15.13
N VAL A 138 -11.01 2.19 -14.60
CA VAL A 138 -11.31 1.89 -13.19
C VAL A 138 -12.28 0.70 -13.15
N PRO A 139 -12.38 -0.06 -12.06
CA PRO A 139 -13.38 -1.11 -11.94
C PRO A 139 -14.80 -0.53 -12.06
N GLY A 140 -15.68 -1.20 -12.83
CA GLY A 140 -17.08 -0.80 -12.96
C GLY A 140 -17.79 -0.86 -11.60
N VAL A 141 -18.66 0.10 -11.31
CA VAL A 141 -19.48 0.09 -10.08
C VAL A 141 -20.81 -0.57 -10.39
N ILE A 142 -21.09 -1.68 -9.72
CA ILE A 142 -22.34 -2.42 -9.91
C ILE A 142 -23.42 -1.87 -8.97
N ALA A 143 -23.07 -1.74 -7.69
CA ALA A 143 -23.96 -1.24 -6.65
C ALA A 143 -23.15 -0.69 -5.46
N THR A 144 -23.82 0.09 -4.62
CA THR A 144 -23.33 0.46 -3.29
C THR A 144 -24.32 0.01 -2.23
N PHE A 145 -23.86 -0.24 -1.01
CA PHE A 145 -24.69 -0.73 0.09
C PHE A 145 -24.55 0.23 1.26
N ARG A 146 -25.67 0.74 1.76
CA ARG A 146 -25.70 1.70 2.87
C ARG A 146 -27.04 1.64 3.59
N ASN A 147 -27.00 1.69 4.92
CA ASN A 147 -28.19 1.72 5.79
C ASN A 147 -29.18 0.57 5.47
N GLY A 148 -28.69 -0.66 5.30
CA GLY A 148 -29.54 -1.82 5.02
C GLY A 148 -30.12 -1.87 3.61
N ARG A 149 -29.59 -1.09 2.65
CA ARG A 149 -30.12 -1.02 1.28
C ARG A 149 -29.03 -1.14 0.22
N ALA A 150 -29.34 -1.85 -0.85
CA ALA A 150 -28.59 -1.81 -2.10
C ALA A 150 -29.03 -0.60 -2.94
N ILE A 151 -28.06 0.12 -3.50
CA ILE A 151 -28.24 1.25 -4.40
C ILE A 151 -27.53 0.88 -5.71
N PRO A 152 -28.28 0.40 -6.72
CA PRO A 152 -27.71 -0.05 -7.99
C PRO A 152 -27.13 1.12 -8.80
N TYR A 153 -25.98 0.90 -9.43
CA TYR A 153 -25.34 1.81 -10.38
C TYR A 153 -25.43 1.30 -11.82
N ASP A 154 -25.47 -0.03 -11.98
CA ASP A 154 -25.55 -0.70 -13.27
C ASP A 154 -26.73 -1.69 -13.29
N SER A 155 -27.37 -1.82 -14.46
CA SER A 155 -28.40 -2.83 -14.74
C SER A 155 -27.96 -4.27 -14.46
N ALA A 156 -26.64 -4.53 -14.46
CA ALA A 156 -26.03 -5.78 -14.07
C ALA A 156 -26.49 -6.23 -12.68
N TRP A 157 -26.76 -5.32 -11.74
CA TRP A 157 -27.25 -5.70 -10.42
C TRP A 157 -28.57 -6.48 -10.48
N SER A 158 -29.53 -6.03 -11.27
CA SER A 158 -30.80 -6.74 -11.46
C SER A 158 -30.59 -8.10 -12.14
N ARG A 159 -29.74 -8.16 -13.17
CA ARG A 159 -29.40 -9.39 -13.90
C ARG A 159 -28.63 -10.40 -13.03
N ILE A 160 -27.89 -9.93 -12.04
CA ILE A 160 -27.24 -10.78 -11.04
C ILE A 160 -28.32 -11.41 -10.18
N LEU A 161 -29.22 -10.62 -9.60
CA LEU A 161 -30.20 -11.14 -8.63
C LEU A 161 -31.22 -12.12 -9.24
N ASP A 162 -31.57 -11.95 -10.52
CA ASP A 162 -32.47 -12.86 -11.24
C ASP A 162 -31.76 -14.06 -11.91
N GLY A 163 -30.42 -14.12 -11.82
CA GLY A 163 -29.60 -15.19 -12.39
C GLY A 163 -29.39 -15.12 -13.90
N SER A 164 -29.90 -14.09 -14.58
CA SER A 164 -29.77 -13.93 -16.03
C SER A 164 -28.37 -13.48 -16.50
N ASP A 165 -27.52 -13.00 -15.58
CA ASP A 165 -26.12 -12.64 -15.89
C ASP A 165 -25.25 -13.86 -16.22
N GLY A 166 -25.70 -15.09 -15.92
CA GLY A 166 -24.97 -16.32 -16.22
C GLY A 166 -23.79 -16.61 -15.29
N GLY A 167 -23.52 -15.72 -14.34
CA GLY A 167 -22.47 -15.83 -13.33
C GLY A 167 -21.28 -14.90 -13.62
N ARG A 168 -20.73 -14.32 -12.55
CA ARG A 168 -19.62 -13.36 -12.61
C ARG A 168 -18.80 -13.34 -11.33
N MET A 169 -17.59 -12.79 -11.44
CA MET A 169 -16.73 -12.46 -10.30
C MET A 169 -16.83 -10.97 -9.97
N MET A 170 -16.96 -10.65 -8.71
CA MET A 170 -17.09 -9.29 -8.19
C MET A 170 -16.25 -9.10 -6.94
N VAL A 171 -16.00 -7.85 -6.57
CA VAL A 171 -15.33 -7.50 -5.32
C VAL A 171 -16.18 -6.51 -4.56
N ALA A 172 -16.53 -6.82 -3.32
CA ALA A 172 -17.11 -5.86 -2.38
C ALA A 172 -16.06 -5.38 -1.38
N LYS A 173 -16.01 -4.07 -1.12
CA LYS A 173 -15.07 -3.47 -0.16
C LYS A 173 -15.69 -2.26 0.54
N PRO A 174 -15.24 -1.90 1.76
CA PRO A 174 -15.75 -0.73 2.45
C PRO A 174 -15.54 0.53 1.61
N LEU A 175 -16.55 1.40 1.57
CA LEU A 175 -16.56 2.60 0.75
C LEU A 175 -15.47 3.59 1.19
N GLY A 176 -15.30 3.72 2.51
CA GLY A 176 -14.21 4.48 3.14
C GLY A 176 -13.08 3.60 3.66
N GLY A 177 -11.99 4.22 4.11
CA GLY A 177 -10.85 3.55 4.73
C GLY A 177 -9.86 2.93 3.73
N GLY A 178 -8.73 2.48 4.26
CA GLY A 178 -7.64 1.84 3.51
C GLY A 178 -7.09 0.62 4.25
N GLY A 179 -6.04 0.00 3.72
CA GLY A 179 -5.36 -1.12 4.38
C GLY A 179 -5.95 -2.51 4.11
N GLY A 180 -6.97 -2.62 3.26
CA GLY A 180 -7.41 -3.89 2.67
C GLY A 180 -8.19 -4.85 3.58
N GLY A 181 -8.68 -4.41 4.74
CA GLY A 181 -9.60 -5.23 5.56
C GLY A 181 -11.00 -5.33 4.94
N SER A 182 -11.70 -6.44 5.22
CA SER A 182 -13.09 -6.70 4.81
C SER A 182 -13.32 -6.60 3.30
N VAL A 183 -12.40 -7.19 2.52
CA VAL A 183 -12.53 -7.32 1.07
C VAL A 183 -13.17 -8.67 0.76
N TYR A 184 -14.34 -8.63 0.14
CA TYR A 184 -15.11 -9.81 -0.22
C TYR A 184 -14.98 -10.09 -1.72
N PHE A 185 -14.53 -11.29 -2.07
CA PHE A 185 -14.53 -11.81 -3.42
C PHE A 185 -15.79 -12.65 -3.62
N ILE A 186 -16.62 -12.26 -4.59
CA ILE A 186 -17.95 -12.82 -4.76
C ILE A 186 -18.04 -13.45 -6.15
N ARG A 187 -18.17 -14.78 -6.21
CA ARG A 187 -18.42 -15.51 -7.44
C ARG A 187 -19.88 -15.97 -7.48
N THR A 188 -20.60 -15.58 -8.52
CA THR A 188 -22.00 -15.97 -8.73
C THR A 188 -22.12 -17.00 -9.84
N ASP A 189 -23.16 -17.83 -9.75
CA ASP A 189 -23.72 -18.61 -10.86
C ASP A 189 -25.23 -18.30 -10.97
N ARG A 190 -26.00 -19.12 -11.70
CA ARG A 190 -27.45 -18.90 -11.89
C ARG A 190 -28.28 -18.98 -10.60
N HIS A 191 -27.76 -19.59 -9.53
CA HIS A 191 -28.53 -19.92 -8.34
C HIS A 191 -27.85 -19.51 -7.03
N HIS A 192 -26.53 -19.42 -7.00
CA HIS A 192 -25.76 -19.21 -5.77
C HIS A 192 -24.70 -18.10 -5.92
N ALA A 193 -24.31 -17.56 -4.78
CA ALA A 193 -23.12 -16.73 -4.62
C ALA A 193 -22.16 -17.38 -3.62
N VAL A 194 -20.90 -17.52 -4.01
CA VAL A 194 -19.79 -17.91 -3.15
C VAL A 194 -19.01 -16.66 -2.77
N ILE A 195 -18.90 -16.38 -1.48
CA ILE A 195 -18.26 -15.20 -0.93
C ILE A 195 -17.02 -15.65 -0.17
N GLU A 196 -15.85 -15.12 -0.52
CA GLU A 196 -14.59 -15.32 0.21
C GLU A 196 -14.10 -13.99 0.76
N THR A 197 -13.53 -13.98 1.96
CA THR A 197 -13.06 -12.75 2.62
C THR A 197 -11.73 -12.95 3.32
N ASN A 198 -11.01 -11.86 3.53
CA ASN A 198 -9.85 -11.80 4.41
C ASN A 198 -10.20 -11.52 5.89
N ASP A 199 -11.47 -11.65 6.28
CA ASP A 199 -11.92 -11.58 7.67
C ASP A 199 -11.73 -12.93 8.41
N ASN A 200 -11.34 -12.86 9.69
CA ASN A 200 -10.93 -14.03 10.49
C ASN A 200 -12.07 -14.99 10.88
N ASN A 201 -13.34 -14.60 10.75
CA ASN A 201 -14.46 -15.36 11.34
C ASN A 201 -15.14 -16.34 10.36
N ASN A 202 -15.22 -16.02 9.07
CA ASN A 202 -15.85 -16.85 8.05
C ASN A 202 -15.20 -16.58 6.69
N SER A 203 -14.09 -17.27 6.41
CA SER A 203 -13.30 -17.04 5.19
C SER A 203 -14.04 -17.42 3.90
N ARG A 204 -15.12 -18.22 3.99
CA ARG A 204 -15.95 -18.62 2.85
C ARG A 204 -17.41 -18.90 3.24
N ILE A 205 -18.35 -18.31 2.52
CA ILE A 205 -19.80 -18.50 2.69
C ILE A 205 -20.43 -18.79 1.33
N VAL A 206 -21.47 -19.64 1.30
CA VAL A 206 -22.28 -19.88 0.10
C VAL A 206 -23.73 -19.54 0.43
N VAL A 207 -24.34 -18.68 -0.39
CA VAL A 207 -25.74 -18.22 -0.21
C VAL A 207 -26.51 -18.37 -1.51
N LYS A 208 -27.84 -18.40 -1.44
CA LYS A 208 -28.67 -18.32 -2.65
C LYS A 208 -28.58 -16.90 -3.21
N LEU A 209 -28.73 -16.77 -4.53
CA LEU A 209 -28.52 -15.50 -5.21
C LEU A 209 -29.50 -14.41 -4.76
N HIS A 210 -30.74 -14.78 -4.43
CA HIS A 210 -31.74 -13.84 -3.89
C HIS A 210 -31.41 -13.36 -2.47
N GLU A 211 -30.61 -14.09 -1.69
CA GLU A 211 -30.18 -13.72 -0.33
C GLU A 211 -28.98 -12.76 -0.37
N LEU A 212 -28.30 -12.62 -1.51
CA LEU A 212 -27.07 -11.82 -1.64
C LEU A 212 -27.27 -10.36 -1.25
N THR A 213 -28.44 -9.79 -1.57
CA THR A 213 -28.77 -8.40 -1.20
C THR A 213 -28.77 -8.23 0.31
N GLU A 214 -29.42 -9.15 1.04
CA GLU A 214 -29.54 -9.10 2.50
C GLU A 214 -28.17 -9.25 3.16
N VAL A 215 -27.35 -10.19 2.68
CA VAL A 215 -26.00 -10.45 3.20
C VAL A 215 -25.10 -9.21 3.09
N LEU A 216 -25.11 -8.55 1.93
CA LEU A 216 -24.29 -7.36 1.70
C LEU A 216 -24.88 -6.11 2.37
N ALA A 217 -26.20 -6.00 2.46
CA ALA A 217 -26.87 -4.88 3.11
C ALA A 217 -26.82 -4.93 4.64
N ALA A 218 -26.66 -6.13 5.23
CA ALA A 218 -26.55 -6.33 6.68
C ALA A 218 -25.24 -5.79 7.27
N GLN A 219 -24.26 -5.41 6.45
CA GLN A 219 -23.00 -4.87 6.93
C GLN A 219 -23.20 -3.47 7.53
N GLU A 220 -22.60 -3.22 8.70
CA GLU A 220 -22.73 -1.93 9.41
C GLU A 220 -22.04 -0.78 8.66
N VAL A 221 -20.92 -1.08 8.01
CA VAL A 221 -20.13 -0.12 7.24
C VAL A 221 -20.68 -0.05 5.81
N PRO A 222 -20.70 1.11 5.15
CA PRO A 222 -21.08 1.19 3.74
C PRO A 222 -20.08 0.46 2.82
N PHE A 223 -20.58 -0.23 1.80
CA PHE A 223 -19.77 -0.98 0.83
C PHE A 223 -19.98 -0.49 -0.61
N ILE A 224 -18.95 -0.72 -1.44
CA ILE A 224 -19.03 -0.65 -2.90
C ILE A 224 -18.83 -2.05 -3.48
N LEU A 225 -19.65 -2.42 -4.45
CA LEU A 225 -19.52 -3.65 -5.22
C LEU A 225 -19.06 -3.31 -6.63
N ASN A 226 -17.89 -3.82 -7.00
CA ASN A 226 -17.25 -3.59 -8.28
C ASN A 226 -17.15 -4.88 -9.10
N ASP A 227 -17.03 -4.73 -10.42
CA ASP A 227 -16.54 -5.80 -11.27
C ASP A 227 -15.15 -6.25 -10.80
N TYR A 228 -14.91 -7.56 -10.78
CA TYR A 228 -13.57 -8.08 -10.58
C TYR A 228 -12.71 -7.83 -11.82
N ILE A 229 -11.48 -7.36 -11.61
CA ILE A 229 -10.52 -7.15 -12.68
C ILE A 229 -9.51 -8.28 -12.64
N GLN A 230 -9.49 -9.06 -13.72
CA GLN A 230 -8.49 -10.10 -13.93
C GLN A 230 -7.13 -9.45 -14.20
N GLN A 231 -6.13 -9.85 -13.42
CA GLN A 231 -4.74 -9.47 -13.66
C GLN A 231 -4.17 -10.18 -14.90
N GLY A 232 -3.22 -9.55 -15.57
CA GLY A 232 -2.57 -10.06 -16.78
C GLY A 232 -1.58 -11.18 -16.52
N ASP A 233 -1.15 -11.84 -17.59
CA ASP A 233 -0.30 -13.03 -17.59
C ASP A 233 1.01 -12.79 -16.84
N PHE A 234 1.64 -11.63 -17.05
CA PHE A 234 2.87 -11.25 -16.34
C PHE A 234 2.70 -11.34 -14.81
N THR A 235 1.66 -10.70 -14.26
CA THR A 235 1.39 -10.69 -12.83
C THR A 235 0.92 -12.05 -12.32
N GLN A 236 0.20 -12.82 -13.13
CA GLN A 236 -0.19 -14.20 -12.78
C GLN A 236 1.02 -15.12 -12.61
N THR A 237 2.11 -14.91 -13.37
CA THR A 237 3.34 -15.70 -13.18
C THR A 237 3.92 -15.53 -11.77
N LEU A 238 3.78 -14.35 -11.16
CA LEU A 238 4.33 -14.06 -9.84
C LEU A 238 3.54 -14.82 -8.76
N PHE A 239 2.22 -14.59 -8.71
CA PHE A 239 1.32 -15.29 -7.79
C PHE A 239 -0.12 -15.32 -8.32
N PRO A 240 -0.64 -16.45 -8.83
CA PRO A 240 -1.92 -16.46 -9.52
C PRO A 240 -3.15 -16.39 -8.59
N LEU A 241 -3.00 -16.69 -7.30
CA LEU A 241 -4.12 -16.81 -6.36
C LEU A 241 -4.62 -15.46 -5.80
N THR A 242 -3.89 -14.37 -5.98
CA THR A 242 -4.34 -13.01 -5.64
C THR A 242 -4.16 -12.08 -6.82
N VAL A 243 -4.88 -10.96 -6.84
CA VAL A 243 -4.55 -9.86 -7.77
C VAL A 243 -3.27 -9.15 -7.29
N ASN A 244 -2.17 -9.30 -8.02
CA ASN A 244 -0.92 -8.59 -7.76
C ASN A 244 -0.99 -7.19 -8.37
N THR A 245 -0.66 -6.19 -7.57
CA THR A 245 -0.86 -4.77 -7.95
C THR A 245 0.44 -3.99 -7.97
N LEU A 246 0.45 -2.91 -8.74
CA LEU A 246 1.50 -1.91 -8.69
C LEU A 246 1.11 -0.83 -7.68
N ARG A 247 2.03 -0.47 -6.79
CA ARG A 247 1.91 0.71 -5.94
C ARG A 247 2.83 1.80 -6.45
N VAL A 248 2.26 2.89 -6.96
CA VAL A 248 2.99 3.99 -7.62
C VAL A 248 2.80 5.30 -6.87
N LEU A 249 3.90 5.83 -6.31
CA LEU A 249 3.92 7.12 -5.64
C LEU A 249 4.11 8.26 -6.64
N VAL A 250 3.14 9.16 -6.71
CA VAL A 250 3.12 10.31 -7.61
C VAL A 250 3.07 11.60 -6.81
N VAL A 251 3.89 12.57 -7.20
CA VAL A 251 3.85 13.93 -6.63
C VAL A 251 3.76 14.97 -7.74
N ARG A 252 3.24 16.15 -7.40
CA ARG A 252 3.31 17.33 -8.26
C ARG A 252 4.64 18.04 -8.03
N CYS A 253 5.48 18.08 -9.07
CA CYS A 253 6.78 18.73 -9.00
C CYS A 253 6.63 20.23 -8.67
N PRO A 254 7.23 20.73 -7.58
CA PRO A 254 7.06 22.13 -7.17
C PRO A 254 7.51 23.17 -8.19
N SER A 255 8.53 22.87 -9.00
CA SER A 255 9.11 23.82 -9.96
C SER A 255 8.37 23.85 -11.30
N THR A 256 7.76 22.74 -11.71
CA THR A 256 7.11 22.62 -13.03
C THR A 256 5.59 22.51 -12.96
N GLY A 257 5.04 22.20 -11.78
CA GLY A 257 3.63 21.88 -11.59
C GLY A 257 3.18 20.57 -12.26
N ARG A 258 4.09 19.78 -12.83
CA ARG A 258 3.78 18.52 -13.54
C ARG A 258 3.87 17.29 -12.64
N ALA A 259 3.06 16.28 -12.94
CA ALA A 259 3.13 14.98 -12.29
C ALA A 259 4.50 14.31 -12.46
N ARG A 260 4.99 13.69 -11.39
CA ARG A 260 6.21 12.88 -11.37
C ARG A 260 5.97 11.59 -10.59
N VAL A 261 6.31 10.46 -11.20
CA VAL A 261 6.40 9.17 -10.49
C VAL A 261 7.72 9.16 -9.72
N MET A 262 7.63 9.05 -8.40
CA MET A 262 8.77 9.15 -7.49
C MET A 262 9.27 7.78 -7.03
N ARG A 263 8.35 6.82 -6.86
CA ARG A 263 8.64 5.43 -6.52
C ARG A 263 7.56 4.53 -7.09
N ALA A 264 7.93 3.30 -7.40
CA ALA A 264 6.99 2.26 -7.77
C ALA A 264 7.46 0.93 -7.22
N VAL A 265 6.52 0.09 -6.79
CA VAL A 265 6.79 -1.30 -6.41
C VAL A 265 5.73 -2.20 -7.02
N GLN A 266 6.11 -3.44 -7.32
CA GLN A 266 5.17 -4.53 -7.53
C GLN A 266 4.86 -5.14 -6.15
N ARG A 267 3.60 -5.07 -5.74
CA ARG A 267 3.09 -5.87 -4.63
C ARG A 267 2.75 -7.26 -5.15
N ILE A 268 3.14 -8.28 -4.41
CA ILE A 268 2.96 -9.68 -4.80
C ILE A 268 2.31 -10.41 -3.65
N GLY A 269 1.20 -11.09 -3.88
CA GLY A 269 0.54 -11.87 -2.84
C GLY A 269 1.32 -13.13 -2.48
N THR A 270 0.97 -13.73 -1.36
CA THR A 270 1.50 -15.01 -0.89
C THR A 270 0.35 -15.87 -0.38
N SER A 271 0.64 -17.12 -0.02
CA SER A 271 -0.33 -17.99 0.67
C SER A 271 -0.82 -17.38 2.00
N GLU A 272 0.01 -16.56 2.67
CA GLU A 272 -0.36 -15.89 3.93
C GLU A 272 -1.22 -14.65 3.70
N SER A 273 -1.00 -13.92 2.62
CA SER A 273 -1.77 -12.71 2.34
C SER A 273 -3.07 -12.96 1.59
N TYR A 274 -3.27 -14.18 1.06
CA TYR A 274 -4.49 -14.60 0.39
C TYR A 274 -5.75 -14.18 1.18
N PRO A 275 -6.79 -13.65 0.53
CA PRO A 275 -6.99 -13.51 -0.93
C PRO A 275 -6.42 -12.23 -1.57
N ILE A 276 -5.64 -11.41 -0.87
CA ILE A 276 -5.12 -10.12 -1.40
C ILE A 276 -3.59 -10.01 -1.34
N ASP A 277 -2.99 -9.10 -2.11
CA ASP A 277 -1.54 -8.90 -2.16
C ASP A 277 -0.99 -7.97 -1.06
N ASN A 278 -1.70 -7.88 0.06
CA ASN A 278 -1.45 -6.85 1.06
C ASN A 278 -0.11 -7.07 1.78
N PHE A 279 0.81 -6.12 1.57
CA PHE A 279 2.13 -6.08 2.21
C PHE A 279 2.09 -6.15 3.75
N SER A 280 0.99 -5.71 4.34
CA SER A 280 0.79 -5.71 5.80
C SER A 280 0.29 -7.05 6.34
N MET A 281 -0.06 -7.99 5.46
CA MET A 281 -0.63 -9.30 5.79
C MET A 281 0.22 -10.43 5.19
N GLY A 282 1.53 -10.22 5.05
CA GLY A 282 2.45 -11.24 4.50
C GLY A 282 2.68 -11.19 2.98
N GLY A 283 2.17 -10.16 2.29
CA GLY A 283 2.50 -9.88 0.89
C GLY A 283 3.92 -9.35 0.72
N LEU A 284 4.49 -9.50 -0.48
CA LEU A 284 5.81 -9.01 -0.84
C LEU A 284 5.73 -7.62 -1.51
N SER A 285 6.85 -6.91 -1.52
CA SER A 285 7.06 -5.66 -2.26
C SER A 285 8.41 -5.70 -2.98
N ALA A 286 8.40 -5.61 -4.31
CA ALA A 286 9.61 -5.52 -5.13
C ALA A 286 9.73 -4.13 -5.77
N GLU A 287 10.83 -3.40 -5.51
CA GLU A 287 11.05 -2.10 -6.15
C GLU A 287 11.15 -2.23 -7.67
N ILE A 288 10.49 -1.32 -8.38
CA ILE A 288 10.58 -1.19 -9.83
C ILE A 288 11.59 -0.09 -10.13
N ASP A 289 12.61 -0.41 -10.91
CA ASP A 289 13.51 0.58 -11.48
C ASP A 289 12.71 1.48 -12.44
N LEU A 290 12.62 2.78 -12.12
CA LEU A 290 11.73 3.70 -12.84
C LEU A 290 12.15 3.93 -14.29
N GLU A 291 13.42 3.70 -14.62
CA GLU A 291 13.94 3.82 -15.98
C GLU A 291 13.62 2.57 -16.78
N SER A 292 14.05 1.40 -16.34
CA SER A 292 14.02 0.16 -17.12
C SER A 292 12.80 -0.73 -16.89
N GLY A 293 12.01 -0.46 -15.84
CA GLY A 293 10.87 -1.28 -15.43
C GLY A 293 11.26 -2.63 -14.80
N GLU A 294 12.53 -2.82 -14.47
CA GLU A 294 13.03 -4.05 -13.85
C GLU A 294 12.66 -4.13 -12.37
N LEU A 295 12.27 -5.33 -11.93
CA LEU A 295 12.04 -5.67 -10.54
C LEU A 295 13.36 -5.95 -9.84
N GLY A 296 13.55 -5.31 -8.68
CA GLY A 296 14.57 -5.68 -7.71
C GLY A 296 14.21 -6.95 -6.94
N HIS A 297 14.96 -7.20 -5.87
CA HIS A 297 14.54 -8.22 -4.89
C HIS A 297 13.27 -7.77 -4.17
N ALA A 298 12.49 -8.72 -3.70
CA ALA A 298 11.34 -8.47 -2.86
C ALA A 298 11.73 -8.35 -1.37
N VAL A 299 10.90 -7.61 -0.64
CA VAL A 299 10.90 -7.51 0.83
C VAL A 299 9.52 -7.88 1.36
N ALA A 300 9.41 -8.20 2.64
CA ALA A 300 8.15 -8.49 3.33
C ALA A 300 8.19 -7.91 4.76
N ALA A 301 7.16 -7.17 5.16
CA ALA A 301 7.12 -6.56 6.50
C ALA A 301 6.66 -7.53 7.59
N GLU A 302 5.76 -8.44 7.24
CA GLU A 302 5.05 -9.33 8.16
C GLU A 302 5.00 -10.76 7.60
N GLY A 303 4.59 -11.71 8.44
CA GLY A 303 4.41 -13.11 8.07
C GLY A 303 5.69 -13.97 8.12
N LYS A 304 5.55 -15.25 7.77
CA LYS A 304 6.64 -16.25 7.76
C LYS A 304 7.81 -15.85 6.86
N HIS A 305 7.52 -15.01 5.85
CA HIS A 305 8.47 -14.51 4.87
C HIS A 305 9.07 -13.15 5.22
N SER A 306 8.80 -12.60 6.41
CA SER A 306 9.28 -11.28 6.84
C SER A 306 10.81 -11.14 6.71
N GLY A 307 11.26 -10.00 6.18
CA GLY A 307 12.66 -9.76 5.87
C GLY A 307 12.88 -9.10 4.51
N CYS A 308 14.11 -9.20 4.00
CA CYS A 308 14.53 -8.61 2.73
C CYS A 308 15.36 -9.60 1.90
N GLY A 309 15.41 -9.37 0.58
CA GLY A 309 16.32 -10.08 -0.32
C GLY A 309 15.73 -11.27 -1.08
N TRP A 310 14.40 -11.34 -1.21
CA TRP A 310 13.74 -12.41 -1.97
C TRP A 310 13.94 -12.21 -3.48
N SER A 311 14.88 -12.94 -4.10
CA SER A 311 15.07 -12.92 -5.56
C SER A 311 14.03 -13.79 -6.28
N THR A 312 13.45 -14.77 -5.59
CA THR A 312 12.39 -15.66 -6.05
C THR A 312 11.20 -15.60 -5.09
N HIS A 313 10.00 -15.84 -5.59
CA HIS A 313 8.79 -15.93 -4.80
C HIS A 313 8.86 -17.17 -3.88
N PRO A 314 8.62 -17.03 -2.58
CA PRO A 314 8.84 -18.13 -1.64
C PRO A 314 7.83 -19.27 -1.76
N ASP A 315 6.57 -18.99 -2.15
CA ASP A 315 5.56 -20.05 -2.32
C ASP A 315 5.55 -20.69 -3.73
N THR A 316 5.73 -19.92 -4.82
CA THR A 316 5.67 -20.43 -6.21
C THR A 316 7.04 -20.80 -6.79
N GLY A 317 8.14 -20.30 -6.21
CA GLY A 317 9.49 -20.45 -6.77
C GLY A 317 9.79 -19.56 -7.97
N GLU A 318 8.82 -18.75 -8.43
CA GLU A 318 8.99 -17.89 -9.60
C GLU A 318 10.08 -16.83 -9.39
N SER A 319 10.88 -16.53 -10.41
CA SER A 319 11.85 -15.43 -10.34
C SER A 319 11.14 -14.08 -10.21
N ILE A 320 11.55 -13.26 -9.24
CA ILE A 320 11.07 -11.88 -9.08
C ILE A 320 12.13 -10.92 -9.64
N GLN A 321 13.34 -11.02 -9.11
CA GLN A 321 14.42 -10.10 -9.46
C GLN A 321 14.83 -10.27 -10.93
N GLY A 322 14.96 -9.15 -11.65
CA GLY A 322 15.34 -9.13 -13.05
C GLY A 322 14.17 -9.23 -14.04
N LYS A 323 12.96 -9.57 -13.57
CA LYS A 323 11.75 -9.48 -14.41
C LYS A 323 11.46 -8.02 -14.75
N ARG A 324 10.94 -7.76 -15.96
CA ARG A 324 10.55 -6.40 -16.39
C ARG A 324 9.04 -6.30 -16.51
N ILE A 325 8.47 -5.22 -15.97
CA ILE A 325 7.06 -4.90 -16.16
C ILE A 325 6.82 -4.60 -17.66
N PRO A 326 5.91 -5.33 -18.33
CA PRO A 326 5.55 -5.06 -19.72
C PRO A 326 5.06 -3.63 -19.91
N ASN A 327 5.48 -2.98 -21.00
CA ASN A 327 5.04 -1.62 -21.37
C ASN A 327 5.25 -0.57 -20.25
N TRP A 328 6.27 -0.74 -19.41
CA TRP A 328 6.50 0.12 -18.23
C TRP A 328 6.50 1.63 -18.53
N HIS A 329 7.16 2.04 -19.62
CA HIS A 329 7.20 3.45 -20.00
C HIS A 329 5.81 4.02 -20.32
N ASP A 330 4.93 3.24 -20.96
CA ASP A 330 3.56 3.64 -21.23
C ASP A 330 2.73 3.74 -19.96
N ILE A 331 2.92 2.80 -19.03
CA ILE A 331 2.29 2.83 -17.69
C ILE A 331 2.69 4.11 -16.95
N ARG A 332 3.99 4.41 -16.89
CA ARG A 332 4.50 5.63 -16.23
C ARG A 332 3.92 6.90 -16.86
N ARG A 333 3.85 6.96 -18.19
CA ARG A 333 3.22 8.07 -18.91
C ARG A 333 1.73 8.17 -18.60
N ALA A 334 1.00 7.05 -18.58
CA ALA A 334 -0.43 7.02 -18.28
C ALA A 334 -0.71 7.55 -16.87
N VAL A 335 0.04 7.09 -15.87
CA VAL A 335 -0.07 7.57 -14.48
C VAL A 335 0.15 9.08 -14.39
N CYS A 336 1.21 9.60 -15.00
CA CYS A 336 1.45 11.05 -15.05
C CYS A 336 0.32 11.81 -15.76
N ARG A 337 -0.16 11.32 -16.90
CA ARG A 337 -1.26 11.97 -17.65
C ARG A 337 -2.54 12.05 -16.84
N VAL A 338 -2.90 10.96 -16.14
CA VAL A 338 -4.10 10.89 -15.28
C VAL A 338 -3.96 11.86 -14.11
N PHE A 339 -2.81 11.88 -13.45
CA PHE A 339 -2.56 12.79 -12.34
C PHE A 339 -2.55 14.28 -12.77
N ASP A 340 -2.12 14.56 -14.00
CA ASP A 340 -2.18 15.91 -14.57
C ASP A 340 -3.62 16.38 -14.89
N GLN A 341 -4.63 15.49 -14.97
CA GLN A 341 -6.05 15.88 -15.13
C GLN A 341 -6.63 16.52 -13.86
N LEU A 342 -5.96 16.35 -12.72
CA LEU A 342 -6.40 16.85 -11.41
C LEU A 342 -5.33 17.82 -10.87
N PRO A 343 -5.19 19.04 -11.44
CA PRO A 343 -4.08 19.96 -11.15
C PRO A 343 -4.01 20.39 -9.67
N TYR A 344 -5.14 20.30 -8.95
CA TYR A 344 -5.25 20.61 -7.53
C TYR A 344 -4.76 19.49 -6.59
N VAL A 345 -4.58 18.27 -7.10
CA VAL A 345 -3.97 17.16 -6.34
C VAL A 345 -2.46 17.26 -6.42
N LYS A 346 -1.77 17.06 -5.29
CA LYS A 346 -0.32 17.19 -5.17
C LYS A 346 0.40 15.89 -4.80
N TYR A 347 -0.28 14.94 -4.15
CA TYR A 347 0.33 13.69 -3.67
C TYR A 347 -0.64 12.52 -3.77
N CYS A 348 -0.22 11.38 -4.30
CA CYS A 348 -1.02 10.16 -4.26
C CYS A 348 -0.16 8.89 -4.40
N GLY A 349 -0.47 7.86 -3.63
CA GLY A 349 -0.04 6.48 -3.93
C GLY A 349 -1.16 5.75 -4.67
N PHE A 350 -1.01 5.51 -5.97
CA PHE A 350 -1.99 4.73 -6.73
C PHE A 350 -1.75 3.23 -6.57
N ASP A 351 -2.85 2.48 -6.45
CA ASP A 351 -2.88 1.04 -6.64
C ASP A 351 -3.40 0.75 -8.05
N LEU A 352 -2.61 0.03 -8.84
CA LEU A 352 -2.94 -0.30 -10.22
C LEU A 352 -2.94 -1.81 -10.41
N ILE A 353 -3.87 -2.31 -11.21
CA ILE A 353 -3.84 -3.69 -11.72
C ILE A 353 -3.28 -3.64 -13.12
N LEU A 354 -2.28 -4.48 -13.39
CA LEU A 354 -1.79 -4.71 -14.74
C LEU A 354 -2.64 -5.81 -15.38
N ASP A 355 -3.21 -5.52 -16.53
CA ASP A 355 -3.94 -6.49 -17.35
C ASP A 355 -3.44 -6.46 -18.81
N GLU A 356 -3.95 -7.38 -19.64
CA GLU A 356 -3.57 -7.47 -21.05
C GLU A 356 -3.86 -6.21 -21.87
N LYS A 357 -4.73 -5.33 -21.35
CA LYS A 357 -5.15 -4.08 -22.00
C LYS A 357 -4.40 -2.86 -21.42
N GLY A 358 -3.47 -3.04 -20.48
CA GLY A 358 -2.70 -1.98 -19.84
C GLY A 358 -2.95 -1.90 -18.33
N VAL A 359 -3.25 -0.71 -17.81
CA VAL A 359 -3.43 -0.50 -16.36
C VAL A 359 -4.84 -0.07 -16.01
N VAL A 360 -5.35 -0.64 -14.92
CA VAL A 360 -6.61 -0.28 -14.29
C VAL A 360 -6.31 0.35 -12.92
N PHE A 361 -6.82 1.56 -12.69
CA PHE A 361 -6.64 2.30 -11.44
C PHE A 361 -7.64 1.76 -10.41
N LEU A 362 -7.15 1.05 -9.40
CA LEU A 362 -7.98 0.40 -8.39
C LEU A 362 -8.39 1.37 -7.28
N GLU A 363 -7.44 2.17 -6.79
CA GLU A 363 -7.63 3.20 -5.78
C GLU A 363 -6.45 4.18 -5.75
N GLY A 364 -6.63 5.32 -5.08
CA GLY A 364 -5.56 6.26 -4.78
C GLY A 364 -5.50 6.54 -3.28
N ASN A 365 -4.28 6.70 -2.76
CA ASN A 365 -4.02 6.85 -1.34
C ASN A 365 -3.39 8.22 -1.05
N SER A 366 -4.15 9.14 -0.44
CA SER A 366 -3.63 10.44 0.05
C SER A 366 -2.68 10.30 1.24
N TYR A 367 -2.73 9.16 1.94
CA TYR A 367 -1.86 8.82 3.06
C TYR A 367 -1.14 7.48 2.78
N SER A 368 -0.46 7.40 1.63
CA SER A 368 0.18 6.16 1.21
C SER A 368 1.08 5.58 2.29
N GLN A 369 0.96 4.28 2.53
CA GLN A 369 1.92 3.55 3.35
C GLN A 369 3.29 3.61 2.67
N VAL A 370 4.31 4.05 3.41
CA VAL A 370 5.66 4.22 2.85
C VAL A 370 6.60 3.07 3.15
N ARG A 371 6.27 2.15 4.08
CA ARG A 371 7.17 1.01 4.41
C ARG A 371 7.49 0.13 3.20
N LEU A 372 6.51 -0.11 2.33
CA LEU A 372 6.70 -0.86 1.09
C LEU A 372 7.73 -0.23 0.14
N PHE A 373 7.94 1.09 0.22
CA PHE A 373 9.01 1.79 -0.50
C PHE A 373 10.30 1.84 0.32
N GLN A 374 10.21 2.15 1.61
CA GLN A 374 11.36 2.42 2.48
C GLN A 374 12.15 1.18 2.87
N MET A 375 11.51 0.01 2.92
CA MET A 375 12.22 -1.27 3.10
C MET A 375 13.11 -1.61 1.90
N ASN A 376 12.76 -1.13 0.70
CA ASN A 376 13.60 -1.27 -0.49
C ASN A 376 14.69 -0.18 -0.53
N ARG A 377 14.29 1.09 -0.37
CA ARG A 377 15.20 2.24 -0.41
C ARG A 377 14.63 3.46 0.33
N PRO A 378 15.43 4.22 1.09
CA PRO A 378 14.95 5.40 1.83
C PRO A 378 14.34 6.48 0.91
N LEU A 379 13.24 7.11 1.32
CA LEU A 379 12.56 8.13 0.50
C LEU A 379 13.32 9.46 0.45
N LEU A 380 13.94 9.88 1.55
CA LEU A 380 14.66 11.16 1.61
C LEU A 380 16.03 11.11 0.94
N ALA A 381 16.45 9.95 0.42
CA ALA A 381 17.59 9.86 -0.50
C ALA A 381 17.28 10.47 -1.88
N CYS A 382 16.01 10.71 -2.21
CA CYS A 382 15.61 11.33 -3.48
C CYS A 382 15.43 12.85 -3.30
N ARG A 383 16.34 13.64 -3.89
CA ARG A 383 16.32 15.10 -3.79
C ARG A 383 15.01 15.73 -4.28
N GLU A 384 14.47 15.28 -5.41
CA GLU A 384 13.19 15.79 -5.93
C GLU A 384 12.03 15.56 -4.95
N LEU A 385 12.03 14.41 -4.25
CA LEU A 385 11.01 14.10 -3.25
C LEU A 385 11.21 14.92 -1.97
N VAL A 386 12.46 15.15 -1.56
CA VAL A 386 12.79 16.08 -0.46
C VAL A 386 12.32 17.50 -0.77
N ASP A 387 12.54 17.99 -2.00
CA ASP A 387 12.10 19.33 -2.40
C ASP A 387 10.57 19.45 -2.37
N PHE A 388 9.86 18.39 -2.78
CA PHE A 388 8.41 18.29 -2.61
C PHE A 388 7.99 18.36 -1.14
N TYR A 389 8.55 17.49 -0.28
CA TYR A 389 8.21 17.48 1.14
C TYR A 389 8.55 18.81 1.83
N ARG A 390 9.66 19.47 1.44
CA ARG A 390 10.04 20.77 1.98
C ARG A 390 9.04 21.86 1.56
N ARG A 391 8.61 21.86 0.29
CA ARG A 391 7.60 22.80 -0.23
C ARG A 391 6.26 22.66 0.49
N GLU A 392 5.88 21.42 0.78
CA GLU A 392 4.66 21.10 1.51
C GLU A 392 4.85 21.15 3.04
N GLY A 393 5.99 21.60 3.58
CA GLY A 393 6.17 21.78 5.03
C GLY A 393 6.22 20.47 5.84
N LEU A 394 6.57 19.35 5.20
CA LEU A 394 6.66 18.02 5.81
C LEU A 394 8.08 17.68 6.30
N VAL A 395 9.09 18.41 5.85
CA VAL A 395 10.48 18.33 6.33
C VAL A 395 11.03 19.74 6.58
N GLY A 396 11.95 19.89 7.53
CA GLY A 396 12.45 21.19 8.01
C GLY A 396 11.80 21.59 9.34
N ALA A 397 11.64 22.90 9.60
CA ALA A 397 10.84 23.37 10.73
C ALA A 397 9.36 23.19 10.43
N TYR A 398 8.58 22.69 11.38
CA TYR A 398 7.13 22.56 11.23
C TYR A 398 6.52 23.95 11.01
N ASN A 399 5.67 24.07 9.99
CA ASN A 399 4.91 25.28 9.71
C ASN A 399 3.44 24.91 9.47
N ASN A 400 2.52 25.77 9.92
CA ASN A 400 1.08 25.53 9.78
C ASN A 400 0.57 25.61 8.32
N LYS A 401 1.44 25.61 7.30
CA LYS A 401 1.03 25.70 5.90
C LYS A 401 0.16 24.52 5.50
N VAL A 402 0.56 23.32 5.91
CA VAL A 402 -0.18 22.06 5.71
C VAL A 402 -1.60 22.13 6.28
N VAL A 403 -1.74 22.86 7.40
CA VAL A 403 -3.00 22.99 8.14
C VAL A 403 -3.91 24.08 7.56
N ARG A 404 -3.33 25.21 7.12
CA ARG A 404 -4.06 26.36 6.59
C ARG A 404 -4.74 26.08 5.24
N GLU A 405 -4.19 25.17 4.42
CA GLU A 405 -4.79 24.79 3.13
C GLU A 405 -5.85 23.67 3.26
N ALA A 406 -5.99 23.06 4.44
CA ALA A 406 -6.92 21.95 4.71
C ALA A 406 -8.20 22.36 5.47
N GLY A 407 -8.28 23.62 5.92
CA GLY A 407 -9.38 24.17 6.71
C GLY A 407 -10.48 24.82 5.89
#